data_AF-A0A7S1RFK8-F1
#
_entry.id   AF-A0A7S1RFK8-F1
#
_cell.length_a   1.000
_cell.length_b   1.000
_cell.length_c   1.000
_cell.angle_alpha   90.00
_cell.angle_beta   90.00
_cell.angle_gamma   90.00
#
_symmetry.space_group_name_H-M   'P 1'
#
loop_
_entity.id
_entity.type
_entity.pdbx_description
1 polymer ?
#
loop_
_entity_poly.entity_id
_entity_poly.type
_entity_poly.pdbx_seq_one_letter_code
_entity_poly.pdbx_strand_id
1 'polypeptide(L)'
;GSCALATGGTCALLSCQAWRQARCSVDVIPLGTEKAKCMCDAGSCPINGECVREGSCPRYAGSSCTVFRRIGLMGCSVGECTQDAFCECPEGQCFVNGQCVESTPATIELS
;
A
#
# COMPACT_ATOMS: atom_id res chain seq x y z
N GLY A 1 -5.42 -10.15 -14.52
CA GLY A 1 -5.85 -10.96 -13.36
C GLY A 1 -7.30 -10.79 -13.02
N SER A 2 -7.92 -11.89 -12.57
CA SER A 2 -9.32 -11.95 -12.11
C SER A 2 -9.37 -11.85 -10.58
N CYS A 3 -9.00 -10.71 -10.01
CA CYS A 3 -9.07 -10.45 -8.57
C CYS A 3 -10.02 -9.29 -8.26
N ALA A 4 -10.49 -9.21 -7.02
CA ALA A 4 -11.28 -8.05 -6.58
C ALA A 4 -10.38 -6.81 -6.55
N LEU A 5 -10.84 -5.68 -7.09
CA LEU A 5 -10.05 -4.45 -7.15
C LEU A 5 -10.13 -3.61 -5.86
N ALA A 6 -11.06 -3.92 -4.96
CA ALA A 6 -11.24 -3.15 -3.73
C ALA A 6 -10.15 -3.47 -2.70
N THR A 7 -9.42 -2.45 -2.26
CA THR A 7 -8.31 -2.59 -1.28
C THR A 7 -8.77 -2.76 0.18
N GLY A 8 -10.08 -2.66 0.43
CA GLY A 8 -10.65 -2.54 1.78
C GLY A 8 -10.54 -1.14 2.40
N GLY A 9 -9.82 -0.19 1.77
CA GLY A 9 -9.77 1.21 2.19
C GLY A 9 -10.98 2.03 1.69
N THR A 10 -11.32 3.09 2.44
CA THR A 10 -12.30 4.09 2.01
C THR A 10 -11.62 5.41 1.68
N CYS A 11 -12.21 6.14 0.72
CA CYS A 11 -11.84 7.50 0.39
C CYS A 11 -13.01 8.48 0.56
N ALA A 12 -13.96 8.16 1.45
CA ALA A 12 -15.17 8.96 1.67
C ALA A 12 -14.92 10.30 2.38
N LEU A 13 -13.82 10.41 3.13
CA LEU A 13 -13.45 11.62 3.88
C LEU A 13 -12.07 12.18 3.50
N LEU A 14 -11.15 11.30 3.13
CA LEU A 14 -9.76 11.62 2.80
C LEU A 14 -9.34 10.82 1.56
N SER A 15 -8.26 11.23 0.90
CA SER A 15 -7.65 10.45 -0.16
C SER A 15 -7.17 9.09 0.33
N CYS A 16 -7.03 8.14 -0.59
CA CYS A 16 -6.42 6.84 -0.31
C CYS A 16 -5.00 7.03 0.23
N GLN A 17 -4.60 6.21 1.21
CA GLN A 17 -3.24 6.26 1.71
C GLN A 17 -2.26 5.89 0.59
N ALA A 18 -1.15 6.63 0.48
CA ALA A 18 -0.19 6.47 -0.62
C ALA A 18 0.36 5.05 -0.75
N TRP A 19 0.66 4.39 0.38
CA TRP A 19 1.15 3.00 0.42
C TRP A 19 0.20 2.00 -0.27
N ARG A 20 -1.09 2.33 -0.43
CA ARG A 20 -2.04 1.46 -1.12
C ARG A 20 -1.83 1.41 -2.62
N GLN A 21 -1.14 2.38 -3.22
CA GLN A 21 -1.01 2.52 -4.68
C GLN A 21 -2.38 2.48 -5.40
N ALA A 22 -3.40 3.04 -4.76
CA ALA A 22 -4.80 2.91 -5.15
C ALA A 22 -5.42 4.25 -5.55
N ARG A 23 -6.46 4.20 -6.37
CA ARG A 23 -7.28 5.36 -6.75
C ARG A 23 -8.61 5.34 -6.04
N CYS A 24 -9.16 6.52 -5.76
CA CYS A 24 -10.52 6.60 -5.24
C CYS A 24 -11.52 6.23 -6.33
N SER A 25 -12.59 5.51 -5.98
CA SER A 25 -13.65 5.11 -6.91
C SER A 25 -14.52 6.27 -7.41
N VAL A 26 -14.29 7.49 -6.89
CA VAL A 26 -15.00 8.71 -7.27
C VAL A 26 -13.97 9.84 -7.44
N ASP A 27 -14.14 10.67 -8.47
CA ASP A 27 -13.20 11.74 -8.81
C ASP A 27 -13.41 13.01 -7.97
N VAL A 28 -14.64 13.22 -7.51
CA VAL A 28 -15.02 14.28 -6.58
C VAL A 28 -15.54 13.58 -5.34
N ILE A 29 -15.10 14.02 -4.15
CA ILE A 29 -15.65 13.55 -2.88
C ILE A 29 -16.83 14.47 -2.54
N PRO A 30 -18.07 14.21 -3.00
CA PRO A 30 -19.20 14.89 -2.39
C PRO A 30 -19.24 14.45 -0.93
N LEU A 31 -19.29 15.43 -0.02
CA LEU A 31 -19.50 15.19 1.40
C LEU A 31 -20.62 14.15 1.59
N GLY A 32 -20.28 12.94 2.06
CA GLY A 32 -21.25 11.91 2.42
C GLY A 32 -21.41 10.71 1.48
N THR A 33 -20.53 10.46 0.50
CA THR A 33 -20.56 9.16 -0.22
C THR A 33 -19.91 8.06 0.61
N GLU A 34 -20.70 7.44 1.47
CA GLU A 34 -20.37 6.22 2.24
C GLU A 34 -20.03 4.98 1.39
N LYS A 35 -19.98 5.14 0.06
CA LYS A 35 -19.56 4.11 -0.92
C LYS A 35 -18.22 4.39 -1.58
N ALA A 36 -17.54 5.50 -1.29
CA ALA A 36 -16.24 5.81 -1.89
C ALA A 36 -15.16 4.85 -1.35
N LYS A 37 -14.54 4.09 -2.25
CA LYS A 37 -13.58 3.03 -1.94
C LYS A 37 -12.25 3.27 -2.65
N CYS A 38 -11.17 2.82 -2.03
CA CYS A 38 -9.86 2.77 -2.66
C CYS A 38 -9.73 1.50 -3.50
N MET A 39 -9.50 1.69 -4.79
CA MET A 39 -9.53 0.65 -5.82
C MET A 39 -8.17 0.55 -6.51
N CYS A 40 -7.76 -0.66 -6.83
CA CYS A 40 -6.62 -0.91 -7.71
C CYS A 40 -6.99 -0.67 -9.17
N ASP A 41 -5.99 -0.24 -9.94
CA ASP A 41 -6.09 -0.16 -11.40
C ASP A 41 -6.14 -1.58 -12.00
N ALA A 42 -6.68 -1.68 -13.22
CA ALA A 42 -6.70 -2.94 -13.96
C ALA A 42 -5.27 -3.50 -14.13
N GLY A 43 -5.11 -4.81 -13.93
CA GLY A 43 -3.79 -5.47 -13.96
C GLY A 43 -3.04 -5.43 -12.63
N SER A 44 -3.66 -4.91 -11.56
CA SER A 44 -3.14 -4.99 -10.19
C SER A 44 -4.17 -5.60 -9.25
N CYS A 45 -3.69 -6.34 -8.25
CA CYS A 45 -4.50 -6.97 -7.22
C CYS A 45 -4.16 -6.40 -5.84
N PRO A 46 -5.15 -6.16 -4.96
CA PRO A 46 -4.89 -5.75 -3.59
C PRO A 46 -4.37 -6.93 -2.77
N ILE A 47 -3.11 -6.86 -2.37
CA ILE A 47 -2.48 -7.78 -1.41
C ILE A 47 -2.33 -7.03 -0.10
N ASN A 48 -3.03 -7.47 0.95
CA ASN A 48 -3.11 -6.76 2.24
C ASN A 48 -3.50 -5.27 2.12
N GLY A 49 -4.24 -4.92 1.06
CA GLY A 49 -4.71 -3.57 0.80
C GLY A 49 -3.77 -2.68 -0.03
N GLU A 50 -2.58 -3.16 -0.37
CA GLU A 50 -1.68 -2.55 -1.36
C GLU A 50 -1.94 -3.11 -2.75
N CYS A 51 -2.05 -2.24 -3.76
CA CYS A 51 -2.23 -2.64 -5.14
C CYS A 51 -0.92 -3.07 -5.77
N VAL A 52 -0.83 -4.38 -6.02
CA VAL A 52 0.37 -5.05 -6.54
C VAL A 52 0.11 -5.50 -7.98
N ARG A 53 1.01 -5.18 -8.91
CA ARG A 53 0.89 -5.63 -10.31
C ARG A 53 1.12 -7.15 -10.40
N GLU A 54 0.51 -7.78 -11.39
CA GLU A 54 0.79 -9.19 -11.67
C GLU A 54 2.30 -9.41 -11.91
N GLY A 55 2.88 -10.40 -11.24
CA GLY A 55 4.32 -10.66 -11.27
C GLY A 55 5.16 -9.73 -10.40
N SER A 56 4.55 -8.99 -9.47
CA SER A 56 5.23 -8.20 -8.43
C SER A 56 4.66 -8.52 -7.05
N CYS A 57 5.19 -7.88 -6.01
CA CYS A 57 4.89 -8.15 -4.61
C CYS A 57 4.63 -6.84 -3.84
N PRO A 58 3.93 -6.89 -2.69
CA PRO A 58 3.71 -5.72 -1.85
C PRO A 58 5.02 -5.25 -1.22
N ARG A 59 5.13 -3.95 -0.98
CA ARG A 59 6.29 -3.31 -0.33
C ARG A 59 5.92 -2.69 1.00
N TYR A 60 4.66 -2.42 1.27
CA TYR A 60 4.22 -1.78 2.50
C TYR A 60 4.51 -2.66 3.71
N ALA A 61 5.34 -2.15 4.62
CA ALA A 61 5.78 -2.84 5.83
C ALA A 61 4.81 -2.65 7.01
N GLY A 62 3.57 -2.23 6.74
CA GLY A 62 2.49 -2.26 7.74
C GLY A 62 2.47 -1.11 8.75
N SER A 63 3.33 -0.10 8.64
CA SER A 63 3.41 0.99 9.63
C SER A 63 3.60 2.38 9.02
N SER A 64 3.15 3.41 9.75
CA SER A 64 3.40 4.82 9.43
C SER A 64 4.60 5.34 10.21
N CYS A 65 5.40 6.19 9.57
CA CYS A 65 6.56 6.87 10.16
C CYS A 65 6.35 8.40 10.25
N THR A 66 5.10 8.86 10.35
CA THR A 66 4.75 10.29 10.45
C THR A 66 5.44 11.00 11.62
N VAL A 67 5.53 10.34 12.77
CA VAL A 67 6.21 10.90 13.96
C VAL A 67 7.70 11.03 13.68
N PHE A 68 8.31 10.01 13.05
CA PHE A 68 9.71 10.02 12.69
C PHE A 68 10.05 11.18 11.74
N ARG A 69 9.25 11.41 10.69
CA ARG A 69 9.49 12.56 9.79
C ARG A 69 9.36 13.92 10.48
N ARG A 70 8.53 14.04 11.52
CA ARG A 70 8.33 15.32 12.22
C ARG A 70 9.38 15.60 13.28
N ILE A 71 9.75 14.61 14.09
CA ILE A 71 10.57 14.82 15.29
C ILE A 71 11.69 13.77 15.48
N GLY A 72 11.91 12.88 14.51
CA GLY A 72 13.00 11.89 14.54
C GLY A 72 12.81 10.72 15.50
N LEU A 73 11.59 10.51 16.03
CA LEU A 73 11.27 9.42 16.96
C LEU A 73 10.31 8.40 16.34
N MET A 74 10.38 7.14 16.79
CA MET A 74 9.54 6.03 16.32
C MET A 74 9.61 5.82 14.80
N GLY A 75 10.81 5.47 14.32
CA GLY A 75 11.04 5.10 12.92
C GLY A 75 10.41 3.77 12.53
N CYS A 76 10.68 3.34 11.31
CA CYS A 76 10.24 2.05 10.79
C CYS A 76 10.96 0.89 11.50
N SER A 77 10.22 -0.11 11.96
CA SER A 77 10.80 -1.36 12.44
C SER A 77 11.39 -2.20 11.30
N VAL A 78 10.78 -2.09 10.11
CA VAL A 78 11.15 -2.79 8.88
C VAL A 78 10.93 -1.83 7.71
N GLY A 79 11.83 -1.87 6.73
CA GLY A 79 11.78 -0.98 5.56
C GLY A 79 12.26 0.45 5.85
N GLU A 80 11.98 1.34 4.91
CA GLU A 80 12.41 2.73 4.91
C GLU A 80 11.21 3.66 4.98
N CYS A 81 11.39 4.79 5.66
CA CYS A 81 10.35 5.81 5.79
C CYS A 81 10.23 6.62 4.50
N THR A 82 9.12 6.47 3.79
CA THR A 82 8.85 7.18 2.54
C THR A 82 8.49 8.65 2.77
N GLN A 83 8.41 9.42 1.68
CA GLN A 83 8.02 10.82 1.73
C GLN A 83 6.58 11.01 2.23
N ASP A 84 5.70 10.07 1.91
CA ASP A 84 4.32 10.00 2.39
C ASP A 84 4.18 9.48 3.83
N ALA A 85 5.33 9.27 4.49
CA ALA A 85 5.43 8.86 5.88
C ALA A 85 4.83 7.47 6.16
N PHE A 86 5.05 6.53 5.25
CA PHE A 86 4.80 5.11 5.44
C PHE A 86 6.10 4.31 5.35
N CYS A 87 6.15 3.17 6.03
CA CYS A 87 7.29 2.28 5.98
C CYS A 87 7.13 1.31 4.82
N GLU A 88 8.07 1.32 3.89
CA GLU A 88 8.04 0.47 2.70
C GLU A 88 9.39 -0.21 2.51
N CYS A 89 9.39 -1.44 2.00
CA CYS A 89 10.61 -2.10 1.59
C CYS A 89 11.29 -1.32 0.44
N PRO A 90 12.63 -1.31 0.38
CA PRO A 90 13.39 -0.71 -0.71
C PRO A 90 12.99 -1.23 -2.09
N GLU A 91 13.43 -0.52 -3.13
CA GLU A 91 13.15 -0.94 -4.50
C GLU A 91 13.79 -2.30 -4.80
N GLY A 92 13.05 -3.17 -5.50
CA GLY A 92 13.48 -4.54 -5.75
C GLY A 92 13.26 -5.52 -4.59
N GLN A 93 12.63 -5.09 -3.49
CA GLN A 93 12.30 -5.96 -2.36
C GLN A 93 10.79 -6.11 -2.14
N CYS A 94 10.39 -7.25 -1.61
CA CYS A 94 9.04 -7.60 -1.20
C CYS A 94 8.93 -7.61 0.32
N PHE A 95 7.79 -7.17 0.85
CA PHE A 95 7.44 -7.37 2.24
C PHE A 95 6.76 -8.73 2.43
N VAL A 96 7.49 -9.70 2.98
CA VAL A 96 7.01 -11.06 3.20
C VAL A 96 7.28 -11.47 4.64
N ASN A 97 6.26 -11.95 5.34
CA ASN A 97 6.35 -12.45 6.72
C ASN A 97 7.03 -11.48 7.71
N GLY A 98 6.80 -10.17 7.55
CA GLY A 98 7.37 -9.17 8.45
C GLY A 98 8.79 -8.75 8.12
N GLN A 99 9.32 -9.10 6.94
CA GLN A 99 10.69 -8.76 6.53
C GLN A 99 10.72 -8.27 5.09
N CYS A 100 11.72 -7.45 4.76
CA CYS A 100 12.03 -7.11 3.38
C CYS A 100 13.01 -8.14 2.82
N VAL A 101 12.62 -8.75 1.70
CA VAL A 101 13.38 -9.79 1.01
C VAL A 101 13.45 -9.49 -0.48
N GLU A 102 14.46 -9.98 -1.18
CA GLU A 102 14.62 -9.72 -2.61
C GLU A 102 13.42 -10.21 -3.43
N SER A 103 13.03 -9.41 -4.43
CA SER A 103 11.93 -9.69 -5.35
C SER A 103 12.33 -10.77 -6.36
N THR A 104 12.26 -12.01 -5.91
CA THR A 104 12.44 -13.20 -6.75
C THR A 104 11.08 -13.81 -7.12
N PRO A 105 10.98 -14.62 -8.19
CA PRO A 105 9.76 -15.35 -8.51
C PRO A 105 9.22 -16.17 -7.34
N ALA A 106 10.11 -16.78 -6.54
CA ALA A 106 9.70 -17.53 -5.35
C ALA A 106 9.07 -16.62 -4.28
N THR A 107 9.62 -15.43 -4.07
CA THR A 107 9.12 -14.45 -3.11
C THR A 107 7.75 -13.89 -3.51
N ILE A 108 7.56 -13.63 -4.81
CA ILE A 108 6.31 -13.09 -5.35
C ILE A 108 5.14 -14.06 -5.09
N GLU A 109 5.38 -15.37 -5.22
CA GLU A 109 4.37 -16.41 -4.94
C GLU A 109 4.05 -16.58 -3.44
N LEU A 110 4.91 -16.09 -2.55
CA LEU A 110 4.75 -16.16 -1.09
C LEU A 110 4.03 -14.95 -0.50
N SER A 111 3.72 -13.95 -1.33
CA SER A 111 3.18 -12.65 -0.94
C SER A 111 1.65 -12.64 -0.79
#